data_AF-A0A7J7JRW6-F1
#
_entry.id   AF-A0A7J7JRW6-F1
#
_cell.length_a   1.000
_cell.length_b   1.000
_cell.length_c   1.000
_cell.angle_alpha   90.00
_cell.angle_beta   90.00
_cell.angle_gamma   90.00
#
_symmetry.space_group_name_H-M   'P 1'
#
loop_
_entity.id
_entity.type
_entity.pdbx_description
1 polymer ?
#
loop_
_entity_poly.entity_id
_entity_poly.type
_entity_poly.pdbx_seq_one_letter_code
_entity_poly.pdbx_strand_id
1 'polypeptide(L)'
;MTNVWAIPGSMTSDYISNTTQSATSDTTVMLYIKSGPDGKSFGGCPFCQSAVMMLLAKTELTPIDYMIKIVDLRNPPQEFKHLSNKVPLLKYGQSISITDMDEFVNFFDSLWSEHPIETKAEKATAVIRNLFSKFCFYVKGVSNTPAALVRELARINDYLGATQTTFLAGDSLSHADCLVLPRLQHVRVAAKVFRDFDIPTEFKHLWRYLEAAYKCKVFRNACPRDQEIVQFWTEYPNVPKLSPANRKLYSTKSEAIYTLEVPEELRTPESKAEDSNTTADEPAEPAPSAEEPITVADEPAPSAEEPITVAEEPAPFAEVEEVASGATEVNNLSVVDVPISRKDADELPPPPEDTASGGSSENEPAPTSEEILPPPPRT
;
A
#
# COMPACT_ATOMS: atom_id res chain seq x y z
N MET A 1 22.68 8.77 -41.53
CA MET A 1 24.07 8.28 -41.44
C MET A 1 24.30 7.93 -39.97
N THR A 2 23.82 6.78 -39.47
CA THR A 2 24.47 5.45 -39.43
C THR A 2 25.87 5.45 -38.82
N ASN A 3 25.99 4.78 -37.68
CA ASN A 3 27.13 4.00 -37.16
C ASN A 3 26.53 3.21 -35.98
N VAL A 4 26.11 1.95 -36.06
CA VAL A 4 26.76 0.68 -36.45
C VAL A 4 28.01 0.37 -35.63
N TRP A 5 27.87 -0.48 -34.62
CA TRP A 5 28.86 -1.43 -34.07
C TRP A 5 28.06 -2.63 -33.55
N ALA A 6 27.91 -3.72 -34.31
CA ALA A 6 28.81 -4.87 -34.46
C ALA A 6 28.68 -5.90 -33.32
N ILE A 7 28.04 -7.03 -33.67
CA ILE A 7 27.96 -8.30 -32.92
C ILE A 7 29.18 -9.16 -33.28
N PRO A 8 29.73 -9.91 -32.32
CA PRO A 8 30.11 -11.31 -32.55
C PRO A 8 29.34 -12.19 -31.53
N GLY A 9 28.72 -13.31 -31.86
CA GLY A 9 29.15 -14.42 -32.71
C GLY A 9 28.99 -15.69 -31.84
N SER A 10 28.25 -16.67 -32.36
CA SER A 10 27.70 -17.84 -31.65
C SER A 10 28.71 -18.98 -31.39
N MET A 11 28.21 -20.03 -30.70
CA MET A 11 28.76 -21.39 -30.43
C MET A 11 29.40 -21.56 -29.04
N THR A 12 29.20 -22.61 -28.25
CA THR A 12 28.41 -23.86 -28.28
C THR A 12 28.50 -24.49 -26.87
N SER A 13 27.52 -25.33 -26.54
CA SER A 13 27.42 -26.36 -25.49
C SER A 13 28.57 -26.65 -24.51
N ASP A 14 28.13 -26.91 -23.28
CA ASP A 14 28.68 -27.83 -22.27
C ASP A 14 29.78 -27.32 -21.32
N TYR A 15 29.34 -26.83 -20.15
CA TYR A 15 29.97 -27.16 -18.88
C TYR A 15 28.89 -27.26 -17.78
N ILE A 16 28.44 -28.49 -17.50
CA ILE A 16 27.79 -28.85 -16.24
C ILE A 16 28.91 -29.16 -15.24
N SER A 17 28.98 -28.42 -14.14
CA SER A 17 28.93 -29.04 -12.80
C SER A 17 28.98 -27.98 -11.70
N ASN A 18 27.91 -28.03 -10.88
CA ASN A 18 27.84 -27.72 -9.46
C ASN A 18 28.35 -26.36 -8.98
N THR A 19 27.42 -25.44 -8.75
CA THR A 19 27.37 -24.61 -7.53
C THR A 19 25.94 -24.12 -7.34
N THR A 20 25.26 -24.75 -6.39
CA THR A 20 24.14 -24.25 -5.59
C THR A 20 22.89 -23.75 -6.34
N GLN A 21 21.91 -24.64 -6.50
CA GLN A 21 20.50 -24.23 -6.38
C GLN A 21 20.36 -23.52 -5.03
N SER A 22 20.36 -22.20 -5.03
CA SER A 22 19.85 -21.44 -3.90
C SER A 22 18.37 -21.80 -3.82
N ALA A 23 18.04 -22.61 -2.81
CA ALA A 23 16.67 -22.79 -2.37
C ALA A 23 16.07 -21.39 -2.23
N THR A 24 15.06 -21.06 -3.02
CA THR A 24 14.17 -19.95 -2.71
C THR A 24 13.72 -20.18 -1.27
N SER A 25 14.11 -19.30 -0.37
CA SER A 25 13.78 -19.40 1.06
C SER A 25 12.28 -19.66 1.20
N ASP A 26 11.90 -20.66 2.02
CA ASP A 26 10.52 -21.11 2.27
C ASP A 26 9.64 -20.02 2.94
N THR A 27 10.16 -18.79 2.99
CA THR A 27 9.67 -17.61 3.71
C THR A 27 9.47 -16.38 2.81
N THR A 28 9.63 -16.50 1.49
CA THR A 28 9.37 -15.36 0.57
C THR A 28 7.87 -15.14 0.39
N VAL A 29 7.39 -13.91 0.56
CA VAL A 29 6.00 -13.52 0.29
C VAL A 29 5.81 -13.24 -1.20
N MET A 30 4.94 -14.01 -1.86
CA MET A 30 4.60 -13.81 -3.27
C MET A 30 3.23 -13.14 -3.36
N LEU A 31 3.16 -11.92 -3.91
CA LEU A 31 1.90 -11.21 -4.11
C LEU A 31 1.58 -11.12 -5.60
N TYR A 32 0.48 -11.75 -6.02
CA TYR A 32 0.00 -11.70 -7.40
C TYR A 32 -1.05 -10.61 -7.54
N ILE A 33 -0.87 -9.71 -8.51
CA ILE A 33 -1.73 -8.53 -8.74
C ILE A 33 -2.19 -8.46 -10.19
N LYS A 34 -3.32 -7.77 -10.43
CA LYS A 34 -3.87 -7.59 -11.78
C LYS A 34 -2.96 -6.71 -12.63
N SER A 35 -2.70 -7.12 -13.86
CA SER A 35 -2.04 -6.28 -14.86
C SER A 35 -2.94 -5.16 -15.36
N GLY A 36 -2.33 -4.11 -15.91
CA GLY A 36 -3.00 -3.16 -16.78
C GLY A 36 -3.40 -3.79 -18.12
N PRO A 37 -4.03 -3.00 -19.01
CA PRO A 37 -4.47 -3.47 -20.32
C PRO A 37 -3.33 -3.97 -21.22
N ASP A 38 -2.08 -3.60 -20.95
CA ASP A 38 -0.88 -4.04 -21.67
C ASP A 38 -0.39 -5.45 -21.26
N GLY A 39 -0.99 -6.04 -20.22
CA GLY A 39 -0.62 -7.35 -19.68
C GLY A 39 0.67 -7.36 -18.85
N LYS A 40 1.27 -6.19 -18.57
CA LYS A 40 2.61 -6.08 -17.96
C LYS A 40 2.72 -5.04 -16.87
N SER A 41 2.02 -3.91 -16.99
CA SER A 41 2.03 -2.85 -15.98
C SER A 41 1.17 -3.22 -14.78
N PHE A 42 1.38 -2.54 -13.65
CA PHE A 42 0.47 -2.62 -12.52
C PHE A 42 -0.88 -1.97 -12.90
N GLY A 43 -1.94 -2.78 -12.94
CA GLY A 43 -3.27 -2.31 -13.32
C GLY A 43 -4.02 -1.58 -12.21
N GLY A 44 -5.10 -0.91 -12.58
CA GLY A 44 -5.93 -0.10 -11.69
C GLY A 44 -6.88 -0.91 -10.79
N CYS A 45 -6.49 -2.08 -10.27
CA CYS A 45 -7.35 -2.81 -9.34
C CYS A 45 -7.19 -2.26 -7.91
N PRO A 46 -8.26 -1.75 -7.26
CA PRO A 46 -8.14 -1.11 -5.95
C PRO A 46 -7.78 -2.12 -4.85
N PHE A 47 -8.24 -3.37 -4.97
CA PHE A 47 -7.89 -4.44 -4.02
C PHE A 47 -6.42 -4.84 -4.15
N CYS A 48 -5.87 -4.90 -5.37
CA CYS A 48 -4.45 -5.14 -5.59
C CYS A 48 -3.61 -4.00 -5.00
N GLN A 49 -4.02 -2.74 -5.18
CA GLN A 49 -3.37 -1.61 -4.53
C GLN A 49 -3.42 -1.72 -3.01
N SER A 50 -4.55 -2.11 -2.41
CA SER A 50 -4.65 -2.33 -0.97
C SER A 50 -3.65 -3.39 -0.48
N ALA A 51 -3.55 -4.52 -1.18
CA ALA A 51 -2.61 -5.58 -0.84
C ALA A 51 -1.14 -5.13 -0.96
N VAL A 52 -0.81 -4.38 -2.01
CA VAL A 52 0.54 -3.80 -2.18
C VAL A 52 0.84 -2.81 -1.06
N MET A 53 -0.12 -1.96 -0.68
CA MET A 53 0.06 -1.04 0.44
C MET A 53 0.30 -1.77 1.76
N MET A 54 -0.44 -2.84 2.07
CA MET A 54 -0.22 -3.65 3.28
C MET A 54 1.18 -4.26 3.30
N LEU A 55 1.60 -4.83 2.17
CA LEU A 55 2.94 -5.41 2.03
C LEU A 55 4.03 -4.36 2.23
N LEU A 56 3.93 -3.22 1.53
CA LEU A 56 4.90 -2.14 1.64
C LEU A 56 4.94 -1.54 3.06
N ALA A 57 3.79 -1.29 3.68
CA ALA A 57 3.71 -0.80 5.05
C ALA A 57 4.40 -1.73 6.05
N LYS A 58 4.24 -3.05 5.90
CA LYS A 58 4.96 -4.03 6.73
C LYS A 58 6.46 -4.04 6.44
N THR A 59 6.88 -3.87 5.19
CA THR A 59 8.32 -3.85 4.83
C THR A 59 9.09 -2.64 5.37
N GLU A 60 8.40 -1.55 5.71
CA GLU A 60 8.99 -0.40 6.40
C GLU A 60 9.29 -0.70 7.88
N LEU A 61 8.54 -1.62 8.51
CA LEU A 61 8.68 -1.98 9.92
C LEU A 61 9.58 -3.20 10.12
N THR A 62 9.53 -4.14 9.18
CA THR A 62 10.24 -5.42 9.29
C THR A 62 10.80 -5.80 7.92
N PRO A 63 12.09 -6.18 7.83
CA PRO A 63 12.65 -6.70 6.59
C PRO A 63 11.91 -7.97 6.16
N ILE A 64 11.24 -7.93 5.01
CA ILE A 64 10.50 -9.05 4.44
C ILE A 64 10.99 -9.26 3.02
N ASP A 65 11.38 -10.51 2.70
CA ASP A 65 11.61 -10.91 1.32
C ASP A 65 10.27 -11.07 0.63
N TYR A 66 10.04 -10.28 -0.42
CA TYR A 66 8.80 -10.34 -1.19
C TYR A 66 9.03 -10.23 -2.68
N MET A 67 8.07 -10.74 -3.45
CA MET A 67 8.00 -10.57 -4.89
C MET A 67 6.57 -10.26 -5.31
N ILE A 68 6.40 -9.20 -6.09
CA ILE A 68 5.12 -8.84 -6.70
C ILE A 68 5.10 -9.39 -8.13
N LYS A 69 4.14 -10.27 -8.43
CA LYS A 69 3.92 -10.85 -9.76
C LYS A 69 2.70 -10.23 -10.41
N ILE A 70 2.88 -9.67 -11.60
CA ILE A 70 1.79 -9.06 -12.37
C ILE A 70 1.15 -10.12 -13.26
N VAL A 71 -0.18 -10.25 -13.19
CA VAL A 71 -0.95 -11.29 -13.87
C VAL A 71 -1.98 -10.67 -14.81
N ASP A 72 -1.87 -11.02 -16.10
CA ASP A 72 -2.93 -10.74 -17.07
C ASP A 72 -4.04 -11.79 -16.96
N LEU A 73 -5.16 -11.41 -16.34
CA LEU A 73 -6.31 -12.31 -16.15
C LEU A 73 -7.03 -12.66 -17.46
N ARG A 74 -6.79 -11.95 -18.56
CA ARG A 74 -7.35 -12.28 -19.89
C ARG A 74 -6.57 -13.44 -20.53
N ASN A 75 -5.30 -13.60 -20.15
CA ASN A 75 -4.46 -14.72 -20.55
C ASN A 75 -3.56 -15.18 -19.38
N PRO A 76 -4.14 -15.81 -18.35
CA PRO A 76 -3.37 -16.09 -17.13
C PRO A 76 -2.32 -17.18 -17.38
N PRO A 77 -1.08 -17.02 -16.87
CA PRO A 77 -0.05 -18.05 -16.92
C PRO A 77 -0.53 -19.36 -16.29
N GLN A 78 -0.08 -20.50 -16.81
CA GLN A 78 -0.48 -21.82 -16.28
C GLN A 78 -0.12 -21.99 -14.81
N GLU A 79 1.07 -21.50 -14.40
CA GLU A 79 1.50 -21.50 -13.00
C GLU A 79 0.51 -20.78 -12.07
N PHE A 80 -0.09 -19.68 -12.54
CA PHE A 80 -1.08 -18.94 -11.75
C PHE A 80 -2.43 -19.65 -11.72
N LYS A 81 -2.87 -20.24 -12.84
CA LYS A 81 -4.14 -20.98 -12.93
C LYS A 81 -4.23 -22.14 -11.94
N HIS A 82 -3.09 -22.73 -11.56
CA HIS A 82 -3.03 -23.76 -10.54
C HIS A 82 -3.15 -23.23 -9.10
N LEU A 83 -2.92 -21.94 -8.89
CA LEU A 83 -2.98 -21.28 -7.58
C LEU A 83 -4.34 -20.60 -7.36
N SER A 84 -4.82 -19.87 -8.37
CA SER A 84 -6.03 -19.07 -8.27
C SER A 84 -6.56 -18.66 -9.65
N ASN A 85 -7.81 -18.20 -9.69
CA ASN A 85 -8.40 -17.46 -10.80
C ASN A 85 -8.70 -15.99 -10.45
N LYS A 86 -8.29 -15.54 -9.26
CA LYS A 86 -8.56 -14.21 -8.69
C LYS A 86 -7.29 -13.55 -8.15
N VAL A 87 -7.30 -12.23 -8.15
CA VAL A 87 -6.27 -11.37 -7.57
C VAL A 87 -6.93 -10.26 -6.72
N PRO A 88 -6.25 -9.72 -5.69
CA PRO A 88 -4.91 -10.10 -5.25
C PRO A 88 -4.86 -11.53 -4.69
N LEU A 89 -3.74 -12.21 -4.90
CA LEU A 89 -3.45 -13.51 -4.28
C LEU A 89 -2.13 -13.37 -3.54
N LEU A 90 -2.15 -13.67 -2.25
CA LEU A 90 -0.95 -13.81 -1.44
C LEU A 90 -0.58 -15.29 -1.35
N LYS A 91 0.67 -15.63 -1.63
CA LYS A 91 1.23 -16.95 -1.42
C LYS A 91 2.46 -16.87 -0.53
N TYR A 92 2.54 -17.78 0.44
CA TYR A 92 3.68 -17.90 1.35
C TYR A 92 4.03 -19.37 1.56
N GLY A 93 5.30 -19.73 1.30
CA GLY A 93 5.73 -21.12 1.28
C GLY A 93 4.92 -21.99 0.29
N GLN A 94 4.78 -23.27 0.62
CA GLN A 94 4.06 -24.24 -0.22
C GLN A 94 2.56 -24.36 0.10
N SER A 95 2.12 -23.96 1.30
CA SER A 95 0.79 -24.28 1.83
C SER A 95 -0.16 -23.10 1.96
N ILE A 96 0.33 -21.85 2.00
CA ILE A 96 -0.52 -20.68 2.21
C ILE A 96 -0.83 -20.04 0.87
N SER A 97 -2.12 -19.88 0.58
CA SER A 97 -2.65 -19.16 -0.57
C SER A 97 -3.94 -18.46 -0.15
N ILE A 98 -3.90 -17.14 -0.11
CA ILE A 98 -4.96 -16.28 0.44
C ILE A 98 -5.44 -15.35 -0.65
N THR A 99 -6.76 -15.23 -0.81
CA THR A 99 -7.40 -14.29 -1.75
C THR A 99 -8.35 -13.31 -1.07
N ASP A 100 -8.71 -13.57 0.18
CA ASP A 100 -9.61 -12.73 0.97
C ASP A 100 -8.82 -11.61 1.67
N MET A 101 -9.29 -10.36 1.58
CA MET A 101 -8.56 -9.21 2.12
C MET A 101 -8.53 -9.17 3.65
N ASP A 102 -9.53 -9.71 4.34
CA ASP A 102 -9.53 -9.78 5.81
C ASP A 102 -8.53 -10.86 6.28
N GLU A 103 -8.40 -11.96 5.52
CA GLU A 103 -7.34 -12.94 5.75
C GLU A 103 -5.94 -12.39 5.48
N PHE A 104 -5.77 -11.45 4.53
CA PHE A 104 -4.47 -10.76 4.33
C PHE A 104 -4.06 -10.03 5.60
N VAL A 105 -4.97 -9.26 6.21
CA VAL A 105 -4.71 -8.51 7.44
C VAL A 105 -4.24 -9.46 8.53
N ASN A 106 -4.97 -10.55 8.76
CA ASN A 106 -4.63 -11.56 9.75
C ASN A 106 -3.27 -12.22 9.48
N PHE A 107 -2.97 -12.53 8.21
CA PHE A 107 -1.69 -13.08 7.80
C PHE A 107 -0.53 -12.12 8.09
N PHE A 108 -0.66 -10.85 7.69
CA PHE A 108 0.36 -9.83 7.93
C PHE A 108 0.54 -9.48 9.43
N ASP A 109 -0.47 -9.66 10.25
CA ASP A 109 -0.32 -9.47 11.70
C ASP A 109 0.25 -10.70 12.40
N SER A 110 -0.09 -11.92 11.95
CA SER A 110 0.39 -13.17 12.56
C SER A 110 1.86 -13.48 12.24
N LEU A 111 2.33 -13.21 11.02
CA LEU A 111 3.73 -13.43 10.67
C LEU A 111 4.68 -12.45 11.37
N TRP A 112 4.18 -11.29 11.78
CA TRP A 112 5.00 -10.18 12.28
C TRP A 112 4.37 -9.54 13.52
N SER A 113 4.19 -10.36 14.56
CA SER A 113 3.46 -10.04 15.80
C SER A 113 4.13 -9.02 16.73
N GLU A 114 5.41 -8.67 16.49
CA GLU A 114 6.11 -7.64 17.29
C GLU A 114 5.64 -6.22 16.93
N HIS A 115 5.00 -6.05 15.77
CA HIS A 115 4.42 -4.79 15.31
C HIS A 115 3.02 -5.03 14.72
N PRO A 116 2.01 -5.37 15.56
CA PRO A 116 0.63 -5.33 15.12
C PRO A 116 0.39 -3.93 14.58
N ILE A 117 -0.05 -3.81 13.33
CA ILE A 117 -0.51 -2.52 12.84
C ILE A 117 -1.80 -2.24 13.63
N GLU A 118 -1.68 -1.46 14.70
CA GLU A 118 -2.55 -1.46 15.89
C GLU A 118 -4.04 -1.79 15.65
N THR A 119 -4.56 -2.68 16.49
CA THR A 119 -5.94 -3.18 16.59
C THR A 119 -6.95 -2.17 17.16
N LYS A 120 -6.75 -0.85 17.00
CA LYS A 120 -7.80 0.16 17.29
C LYS A 120 -8.87 0.25 16.19
N ALA A 121 -8.81 -0.63 15.19
CA ALA A 121 -9.37 -0.42 13.86
C ALA A 121 -10.81 -0.91 13.64
N GLU A 122 -11.50 -1.51 14.61
CA GLU A 122 -12.88 -1.99 14.35
C GLU A 122 -13.83 -0.86 13.97
N LYS A 123 -13.77 0.27 14.70
CA LYS A 123 -14.57 1.47 14.41
C LYS A 123 -14.17 2.08 13.06
N ALA A 124 -12.87 2.19 12.79
CA ALA A 124 -12.35 2.69 11.52
C ALA A 124 -12.84 1.83 10.33
N THR A 125 -12.70 0.51 10.41
CA THR A 125 -13.17 -0.44 9.39
C THR A 125 -14.69 -0.37 9.21
N ALA A 126 -15.45 -0.22 10.30
CA ALA A 126 -16.90 -0.06 10.22
C ALA A 126 -17.34 1.24 9.52
N VAL A 127 -16.57 2.32 9.68
CA VAL A 127 -16.83 3.62 9.02
C VAL A 127 -16.65 3.52 7.52
N ILE A 128 -15.60 2.85 7.05
CA ILE A 128 -15.24 2.79 5.61
C ILE A 128 -15.99 1.71 4.82
N ARG A 129 -16.62 0.75 5.51
CA ARG A 129 -17.18 -0.50 4.94
C ARG A 129 -18.03 -0.30 3.68
N ASN A 130 -18.91 0.70 3.68
CA ASN A 130 -19.91 0.88 2.63
C ASN A 130 -19.44 1.78 1.47
N LEU A 131 -18.32 2.50 1.63
CA LEU A 131 -17.85 3.51 0.67
C LEU A 131 -17.79 2.94 -0.75
N PHE A 132 -17.11 1.80 -0.93
CA PHE A 132 -16.83 1.27 -2.26
C PHE A 132 -18.08 0.75 -2.96
N SER A 133 -19.01 0.15 -2.23
CA SER A 133 -20.30 -0.30 -2.77
C SER A 133 -21.12 0.90 -3.28
N LYS A 134 -21.20 1.99 -2.50
CA LYS A 134 -21.92 3.21 -2.92
C LYS A 134 -21.25 3.90 -4.10
N PHE A 135 -19.92 3.92 -4.12
CA PHE A 135 -19.17 4.38 -5.28
C PHE A 135 -19.44 3.50 -6.52
N CYS A 136 -19.39 2.17 -6.40
CA CYS A 136 -19.69 1.24 -7.50
C CYS A 136 -21.09 1.48 -8.07
N PHE A 137 -22.11 1.62 -7.22
CA PHE A 137 -23.47 1.93 -7.66
C PHE A 137 -23.54 3.27 -8.36
N TYR A 138 -22.83 4.27 -7.86
CA TYR A 138 -22.76 5.57 -8.50
C TYR A 138 -22.07 5.47 -9.85
N VAL A 139 -20.80 5.06 -9.95
CA VAL A 139 -20.03 5.06 -11.21
C VAL A 139 -20.66 4.18 -12.31
N LYS A 140 -21.29 3.05 -11.94
CA LYS A 140 -21.99 2.14 -12.85
C LYS A 140 -23.41 2.59 -13.24
N GLY A 141 -23.84 3.79 -12.86
CA GLY A 141 -25.17 4.30 -13.25
C GLY A 141 -26.36 3.62 -12.55
N VAL A 142 -26.13 2.76 -11.55
CA VAL A 142 -27.20 2.15 -10.74
C VAL A 142 -27.85 3.22 -9.87
N SER A 143 -27.05 4.13 -9.30
CA SER A 143 -27.53 5.36 -8.67
C SER A 143 -27.30 6.55 -9.60
N ASN A 144 -28.38 7.28 -9.90
CA ASN A 144 -28.32 8.49 -10.72
C ASN A 144 -27.78 9.70 -9.95
N THR A 145 -27.85 9.68 -8.61
CA THR A 145 -27.34 10.77 -7.75
C THR A 145 -26.15 10.30 -6.92
N PRO A 146 -25.23 11.22 -6.53
CA PRO A 146 -24.11 10.88 -5.67
C PRO A 146 -24.49 10.83 -4.18
N ALA A 147 -25.75 11.06 -3.80
CA ALA A 147 -26.17 11.27 -2.40
C ALA A 147 -25.74 10.14 -1.45
N ALA A 148 -25.81 8.88 -1.89
CA ALA A 148 -25.35 7.75 -1.09
C ALA A 148 -23.82 7.73 -0.92
N LEU A 149 -23.07 8.05 -1.98
CA LEU A 149 -21.62 8.17 -1.94
C LEU A 149 -21.19 9.33 -1.03
N VAL A 150 -21.81 10.50 -1.20
CA VAL A 150 -21.57 11.70 -0.38
C VAL A 150 -21.84 11.42 1.10
N ARG A 151 -22.87 10.64 1.44
CA ARG A 151 -23.14 10.24 2.83
C ARG A 151 -22.00 9.39 3.42
N GLU A 152 -21.44 8.44 2.66
CA GLU A 152 -20.31 7.65 3.14
C GLU A 152 -19.02 8.48 3.24
N LEU A 153 -18.79 9.42 2.32
CA LEU A 153 -17.68 10.38 2.40
C LEU A 153 -17.80 11.28 3.63
N ALA A 154 -19.01 11.79 3.90
CA ALA A 154 -19.30 12.58 5.10
C ALA A 154 -19.04 11.77 6.38
N ARG A 155 -19.46 10.49 6.41
CA ARG A 155 -19.21 9.60 7.55
C ARG A 155 -17.71 9.45 7.85
N ILE A 156 -16.88 9.32 6.81
CA ILE A 156 -15.41 9.26 6.97
C ILE A 156 -14.86 10.61 7.45
N ASN A 157 -15.32 11.72 6.85
CA ASN A 157 -14.92 13.07 7.26
C ASN A 157 -15.24 13.34 8.74
N ASP A 158 -16.45 13.01 9.17
CA ASP A 158 -16.91 13.27 10.54
C ASP A 158 -16.14 12.41 11.54
N TYR A 159 -15.86 11.15 11.18
CA TYR A 159 -15.01 10.28 11.98
C TYR A 159 -13.59 10.86 12.14
N LEU A 160 -12.93 11.27 11.05
CA LEU A 160 -11.61 11.91 11.09
C LEU A 160 -11.60 13.24 11.86
N GLY A 161 -12.71 13.98 11.82
CA GLY A 161 -12.90 15.19 12.61
C GLY A 161 -13.13 14.94 14.10
N ALA A 162 -13.73 13.79 14.45
CA ALA A 162 -13.90 13.40 15.84
C ALA A 162 -12.61 12.84 16.47
N THR A 163 -11.82 12.09 15.71
CA THR A 163 -10.56 11.50 16.22
C THR A 163 -9.40 12.49 16.21
N GLN A 164 -9.38 13.46 15.29
CA GLN A 164 -8.29 14.43 15.11
C GLN A 164 -6.91 13.78 14.86
N THR A 165 -6.90 12.55 14.35
CA THR A 165 -5.69 11.79 14.01
C THR A 165 -5.26 12.01 12.57
N THR A 166 -3.99 11.77 12.25
CA THR A 166 -3.47 11.87 10.86
C THR A 166 -4.13 10.86 9.93
N PHE A 167 -4.17 9.60 10.35
CA PHE A 167 -4.81 8.48 9.66
C PHE A 167 -6.02 7.95 10.44
N LEU A 168 -6.70 6.91 9.93
CA LEU A 168 -7.97 6.44 10.50
C LEU A 168 -7.84 5.91 11.94
N ALA A 169 -6.78 5.18 12.25
CA ALA A 169 -6.61 4.52 13.55
C ALA A 169 -5.60 5.22 14.47
N GLY A 170 -4.96 6.30 14.01
CA GLY A 170 -3.88 6.99 14.72
C GLY A 170 -3.04 7.85 13.78
N ASP A 171 -1.84 8.22 14.21
CA ASP A 171 -0.93 9.04 13.39
C ASP A 171 -0.03 8.23 12.45
N SER A 172 -0.07 6.90 12.57
CA SER A 172 0.62 5.97 11.68
C SER A 172 -0.37 5.27 10.74
N LEU A 173 0.10 4.93 9.54
CA LEU A 173 -0.69 4.22 8.53
C LEU A 173 -1.15 2.85 9.07
N SER A 174 -2.45 2.56 8.97
CA SER A 174 -3.05 1.31 9.42
C SER A 174 -3.58 0.45 8.26
N HIS A 175 -3.98 -0.79 8.56
CA HIS A 175 -4.66 -1.66 7.59
C HIS A 175 -5.96 -1.05 7.07
N ALA A 176 -6.71 -0.33 7.92
CA ALA A 176 -7.92 0.37 7.51
C ALA A 176 -7.62 1.46 6.45
N ASP A 177 -6.47 2.12 6.57
CA ASP A 177 -6.01 3.10 5.58
C ASP A 177 -5.65 2.42 4.26
N CYS A 178 -4.93 1.30 4.32
CA CYS A 178 -4.59 0.48 3.15
C CYS A 178 -5.85 -0.01 2.40
N LEU A 179 -6.93 -0.27 3.13
CA LEU A 179 -8.22 -0.65 2.54
C LEU A 179 -8.95 0.54 1.90
N VAL A 180 -9.00 1.71 2.54
CA VAL A 180 -9.83 2.83 2.06
C VAL A 180 -9.13 3.75 1.06
N LEU A 181 -7.83 3.99 1.18
CA LEU A 181 -7.12 4.97 0.36
C LEU A 181 -7.17 4.63 -1.14
N PRO A 182 -6.97 3.37 -1.58
CA PRO A 182 -7.16 2.99 -2.98
C PRO A 182 -8.58 3.26 -3.48
N ARG A 183 -9.58 3.01 -2.63
CA ARG A 183 -11.00 3.22 -2.95
C ARG A 183 -11.32 4.72 -3.09
N LEU A 184 -10.76 5.56 -2.22
CA LEU A 184 -10.89 7.02 -2.32
C LEU A 184 -10.19 7.55 -3.57
N GLN A 185 -9.03 7.01 -3.94
CA GLN A 185 -8.34 7.39 -5.17
C GLN A 185 -9.18 7.04 -6.41
N HIS A 186 -9.84 5.89 -6.39
CA HIS A 186 -10.82 5.53 -7.42
C HIS A 186 -12.03 6.48 -7.45
N VAL A 187 -12.54 6.90 -6.29
CA VAL A 187 -13.60 7.91 -6.23
C VAL A 187 -13.13 9.20 -6.89
N ARG A 188 -11.92 9.70 -6.58
CA ARG A 188 -11.40 10.93 -7.18
C ARG A 188 -11.24 10.84 -8.70
N VAL A 189 -10.58 9.79 -9.19
CA VAL A 189 -10.23 9.68 -10.60
C VAL A 189 -11.44 9.25 -11.43
N ALA A 190 -12.05 8.11 -11.09
CA ALA A 190 -13.09 7.54 -11.95
C ALA A 190 -14.42 8.28 -11.81
N ALA A 191 -14.83 8.73 -10.62
CA ALA A 191 -16.08 9.50 -10.52
C ALA A 191 -15.98 10.84 -11.25
N LYS A 192 -14.81 11.49 -11.25
CA LYS A 192 -14.57 12.69 -12.05
C LYS A 192 -14.70 12.40 -13.55
N VAL A 193 -14.02 11.36 -14.03
CA VAL A 193 -13.98 11.03 -15.47
C VAL A 193 -15.33 10.57 -16.02
N PHE A 194 -16.06 9.75 -15.29
CA PHE A 194 -17.29 9.11 -15.79
C PHE A 194 -18.57 9.85 -15.40
N ARG A 195 -18.53 10.69 -14.35
CA ARG A 195 -19.73 11.32 -13.76
C ARG A 195 -19.55 12.79 -13.41
N ASP A 196 -18.39 13.38 -13.72
CA ASP A 196 -18.05 14.77 -13.37
C ASP A 196 -18.29 15.08 -11.88
N PHE A 197 -17.92 14.13 -11.03
CA PHE A 197 -18.05 14.25 -9.59
C PHE A 197 -16.69 14.47 -8.94
N ASP A 198 -16.62 15.47 -8.07
CA ASP A 198 -15.51 15.73 -7.17
C ASP A 198 -15.95 15.50 -5.71
N ILE A 199 -15.02 15.11 -4.85
CA ILE A 199 -15.26 15.06 -3.41
C ILE A 199 -15.58 16.49 -2.92
N PRO A 200 -16.69 16.72 -2.21
CA PRO A 200 -17.05 18.07 -1.75
C PRO A 200 -15.95 18.73 -0.91
N THR A 201 -15.65 19.99 -1.20
CA THR A 201 -14.57 20.76 -0.55
C THR A 201 -14.87 21.06 0.92
N GLU A 202 -16.14 20.99 1.34
CA GLU A 202 -16.53 21.11 2.75
C GLU A 202 -16.03 19.96 3.63
N PHE A 203 -15.65 18.81 3.06
CA PHE A 203 -15.10 17.66 3.79
C PHE A 203 -13.63 17.84 4.14
N LYS A 204 -13.33 18.89 4.91
CA LYS A 204 -11.96 19.33 5.24
C LYS A 204 -11.10 18.24 5.89
N HIS A 205 -11.67 17.42 6.77
CA HIS A 205 -10.90 16.36 7.45
C HIS A 205 -10.55 15.23 6.49
N LEU A 206 -11.45 14.91 5.55
CA LEU A 206 -11.17 13.94 4.49
C LEU A 206 -10.10 14.47 3.52
N TRP A 207 -10.14 15.76 3.17
CA TRP A 207 -9.11 16.36 2.32
C TRP A 207 -7.74 16.42 3.01
N ARG A 208 -7.68 16.74 4.31
CA ARG A 208 -6.45 16.62 5.12
C ARG A 208 -5.91 15.19 5.12
N TYR A 209 -6.79 14.20 5.24
CA TYR A 209 -6.42 12.79 5.20
C TYR A 209 -5.85 12.37 3.84
N LEU A 210 -6.44 12.84 2.74
CA LEU A 210 -5.90 12.62 1.40
C LEU A 210 -4.55 13.30 1.19
N GLU A 211 -4.37 14.53 1.71
CA GLU A 211 -3.07 15.23 1.68
C GLU A 211 -1.98 14.41 2.39
N ALA A 212 -2.28 13.90 3.59
CA ALA A 212 -1.37 13.02 4.32
C ALA A 212 -1.04 11.74 3.53
N ALA A 213 -2.02 11.13 2.87
CA ALA A 213 -1.80 9.98 2.01
C ALA A 213 -0.90 10.29 0.80
N TYR A 214 -1.03 11.48 0.20
CA TYR A 214 -0.21 11.88 -0.95
C TYR A 214 1.23 12.23 -0.60
N LYS A 215 1.51 12.52 0.68
CA LYS A 215 2.87 12.60 1.24
C LYS A 215 3.43 11.24 1.67
N CYS A 216 2.58 10.23 1.86
CA CYS A 216 2.99 8.89 2.29
C CYS A 216 3.63 8.07 1.15
N LYS A 217 4.89 7.63 1.33
CA LYS A 217 5.63 6.82 0.34
C LYS A 217 4.93 5.49 0.02
N VAL A 218 4.35 4.82 1.02
CA VAL A 218 3.61 3.56 0.83
C VAL A 218 2.47 3.74 -0.17
N PHE A 219 1.66 4.79 -0.01
CA PHE A 219 0.57 5.08 -0.94
C PHE A 219 1.08 5.45 -2.33
N ARG A 220 2.06 6.36 -2.42
CA ARG A 220 2.62 6.80 -3.72
C ARG A 220 3.22 5.65 -4.52
N ASN A 221 3.96 4.76 -3.87
CA ASN A 221 4.61 3.62 -4.52
C ASN A 221 3.61 2.53 -4.94
N ALA A 222 2.48 2.43 -4.24
CA ALA A 222 1.40 1.50 -4.59
C ALA A 222 0.38 2.12 -5.58
N CYS A 223 0.35 3.45 -5.75
CA CYS A 223 -0.69 4.09 -6.55
C CYS A 223 -0.46 3.87 -8.05
N PRO A 224 -1.40 3.23 -8.77
CA PRO A 224 -1.33 3.19 -10.21
C PRO A 224 -1.56 4.60 -10.77
N ARG A 225 -1.04 4.84 -11.97
CA ARG A 225 -1.35 6.05 -12.74
C ARG A 225 -2.84 6.12 -13.06
N ASP A 226 -3.39 7.31 -13.20
CA ASP A 226 -4.82 7.55 -13.41
C ASP A 226 -5.37 6.79 -14.62
N GLN A 227 -4.55 6.61 -15.66
CA GLN A 227 -4.93 5.85 -16.84
C GLN A 227 -5.27 4.40 -16.52
N GLU A 228 -4.51 3.74 -15.66
CA GLU A 228 -4.78 2.35 -15.28
C GLU A 228 -6.10 2.23 -14.49
N ILE A 229 -6.38 3.22 -13.63
CA ILE A 229 -7.67 3.32 -12.91
C ILE A 229 -8.81 3.50 -13.91
N VAL A 230 -8.70 4.45 -14.84
CA VAL A 230 -9.75 4.72 -15.81
C VAL A 230 -9.99 3.50 -16.70
N GLN A 231 -8.94 2.88 -17.24
CA GLN A 231 -9.06 1.69 -18.08
C GLN A 231 -9.70 0.52 -17.33
N PHE A 232 -9.35 0.29 -16.07
CA PHE A 232 -9.99 -0.70 -15.22
C PHE A 232 -11.52 -0.53 -15.18
N TRP A 233 -12.02 0.71 -15.04
CA TRP A 233 -13.46 0.96 -15.03
C TRP A 233 -14.13 0.82 -16.39
N THR A 234 -13.40 0.99 -17.50
CA THR A 234 -13.98 0.79 -18.85
C THR A 234 -14.32 -0.67 -19.16
N GLU A 235 -13.79 -1.63 -18.40
CA GLU A 235 -14.10 -3.05 -18.55
C GLU A 235 -15.52 -3.41 -18.07
N TYR A 236 -16.18 -2.54 -17.30
CA TYR A 236 -17.48 -2.82 -16.71
C TYR A 236 -18.64 -2.34 -17.62
N PRO A 237 -19.65 -3.18 -17.91
CA PRO A 237 -20.65 -2.92 -18.96
C PRO A 237 -21.56 -1.71 -18.69
N ASN A 238 -21.74 -1.32 -17.42
CA ASN A 238 -22.64 -0.22 -17.02
C ASN A 238 -21.90 1.09 -16.73
N VAL A 239 -20.58 1.13 -16.91
CA VAL A 239 -19.82 2.38 -16.78
C VAL A 239 -19.99 3.20 -18.07
N PRO A 240 -20.27 4.52 -17.98
CA PRO A 240 -20.38 5.38 -19.15
C PRO A 240 -19.14 5.30 -20.05
N LYS A 241 -19.34 5.35 -21.38
CA LYS A 241 -18.22 5.37 -22.32
C LYS A 241 -17.45 6.67 -22.20
N LEU A 242 -16.12 6.59 -22.31
CA LEU A 242 -15.26 7.77 -22.34
C LEU A 242 -15.59 8.67 -23.55
N SER A 243 -15.64 9.98 -23.27
CA SER A 243 -15.64 11.02 -24.31
C SER A 243 -14.38 10.91 -25.18
N PRO A 244 -14.38 11.43 -26.42
CA PRO A 244 -13.18 11.41 -27.27
C PRO A 244 -11.95 12.06 -26.61
N ALA A 245 -12.16 13.16 -25.87
CA ALA A 245 -11.11 13.84 -25.12
C ALA A 245 -10.55 12.94 -24.00
N ASN A 246 -11.42 12.38 -23.15
CA ASN A 246 -11.00 11.51 -22.05
C ASN A 246 -10.37 10.21 -22.55
N ARG A 247 -10.82 9.67 -23.70
CA ARG A 247 -10.20 8.50 -24.32
C ARG A 247 -8.75 8.75 -24.73
N LYS A 248 -8.45 9.95 -25.24
CA LYS A 248 -7.09 10.36 -25.58
C LYS A 248 -6.27 10.60 -24.32
N LEU A 249 -6.80 11.38 -23.37
CA LEU A 249 -6.11 11.75 -22.13
C LEU A 249 -5.75 10.51 -21.29
N TYR A 250 -6.71 9.60 -21.13
CA TYR A 250 -6.55 8.40 -20.31
C TYR A 250 -6.15 7.15 -21.10
N SER A 251 -5.56 7.32 -22.27
CA SER A 251 -4.92 6.22 -23.00
C SER A 251 -3.65 5.77 -22.27
N THR A 252 -3.38 4.47 -22.21
CA THR A 252 -2.13 3.93 -21.65
C THR A 252 -0.88 4.40 -22.40
N LYS A 253 -1.04 4.92 -23.63
CA LYS A 253 0.05 5.50 -24.44
C LYS A 253 0.33 6.97 -24.14
N SER A 254 -0.52 7.62 -23.35
CA SER A 254 -0.35 9.03 -22.98
C SER A 254 0.67 9.18 -21.86
N GLU A 255 1.11 10.41 -21.57
CA GLU A 255 1.98 10.72 -20.44
C GLU A 255 1.32 10.33 -19.11
N ALA A 256 2.10 9.87 -18.13
CA ALA A 256 1.56 9.43 -16.84
C ALA A 256 0.93 10.59 -16.07
N ILE A 257 -0.32 10.39 -15.63
CA ILE A 257 -1.05 11.35 -14.80
C ILE A 257 -1.28 10.70 -13.44
N TYR A 258 -1.08 11.49 -12.39
CA TYR A 258 -1.31 11.08 -11.01
C TYR A 258 -2.12 12.17 -10.32
N THR A 259 -3.40 11.92 -10.06
CA THR A 259 -4.25 12.85 -9.29
C THR A 259 -3.91 12.75 -7.80
N LEU A 260 -2.80 13.36 -7.39
CA LEU A 260 -2.24 13.31 -6.03
C LEU A 260 -2.17 14.69 -5.35
N GLU A 261 -2.91 15.66 -5.89
CA GLU A 261 -3.00 17.01 -5.33
C GLU A 261 -4.34 17.23 -4.66
N VAL A 262 -4.37 18.05 -3.62
CA VAL A 262 -5.61 18.54 -2.97
C VAL A 262 -5.92 19.96 -3.44
N PRO A 263 -7.19 20.40 -3.43
CA PRO A 263 -7.57 21.77 -3.79
C PRO A 263 -6.76 22.82 -3.02
N GLU A 264 -6.28 23.85 -3.72
CA GLU A 264 -5.35 24.86 -3.20
C GLU A 264 -5.87 25.58 -1.95
N GLU A 265 -7.18 25.82 -1.91
CA GLU A 265 -7.86 26.43 -0.77
C GLU A 265 -7.89 25.54 0.48
N LEU A 266 -7.64 24.25 0.35
CA LEU A 266 -7.64 23.25 1.43
C LEU A 266 -6.25 22.77 1.84
N ARG A 267 -5.20 23.15 1.10
CA ARG A 267 -3.79 22.81 1.41
C ARG A 267 -3.38 23.37 2.77
N THR A 268 -2.68 22.55 3.55
CA THR A 268 -2.09 22.97 4.83
C THR A 268 -1.05 24.09 4.63
N PRO A 269 -0.79 24.94 5.64
CA PRO A 269 0.23 25.99 5.54
C PRO A 269 1.61 25.43 5.18
N GLU A 270 1.94 24.22 5.65
CA GLU A 270 3.18 23.52 5.34
C GLU A 270 3.29 23.13 3.86
N SER A 271 2.23 22.58 3.25
CA SER A 271 2.25 22.25 1.82
C SER A 271 2.30 23.48 0.93
N LYS A 272 1.73 24.61 1.36
CA LYS A 272 1.88 25.91 0.67
C LYS A 272 3.31 26.46 0.73
N ALA A 273 4.07 26.13 1.78
CA ALA A 273 5.46 26.56 1.93
C ALA A 273 6.44 25.64 1.16
N GLU A 274 6.13 24.35 1.00
CA GLU A 274 6.93 23.42 0.18
C GLU A 274 6.99 23.87 -1.30
N ASP A 275 5.88 24.37 -1.86
CA ASP A 275 5.81 24.89 -3.23
C ASP A 275 6.57 26.23 -3.41
N SER A 276 6.74 27.03 -2.35
CA SER A 276 7.49 28.29 -2.41
C SER A 276 8.99 28.11 -2.20
N ASN A 277 9.43 26.96 -1.68
CA ASN A 277 10.84 26.68 -1.35
C ASN A 277 11.63 25.99 -2.47
N THR A 278 11.04 25.79 -3.66
CA THR A 278 11.77 25.34 -4.86
C THR A 278 12.44 26.48 -5.64
N THR A 279 12.55 27.68 -5.06
CA THR A 279 13.34 28.79 -5.61
C THR A 279 13.89 29.68 -4.51
N ALA A 280 14.93 29.26 -3.78
CA ALA A 280 15.97 30.11 -3.20
C ALA A 280 16.96 29.31 -2.32
N ASP A 281 18.21 29.76 -2.31
CA ASP A 281 19.37 29.31 -1.54
C ASP A 281 19.15 29.03 -0.03
N GLU A 282 19.97 28.10 0.50
CA GLU A 282 20.39 27.98 1.91
C GLU A 282 20.99 29.31 2.46
N PRO A 283 21.28 29.51 3.77
CA PRO A 283 21.00 28.67 4.96
C PRO A 283 20.48 29.47 6.19
N ALA A 284 20.11 28.77 7.28
CA ALA A 284 20.61 29.00 8.66
C ALA A 284 19.76 28.26 9.72
N GLU A 285 20.42 27.40 10.51
CA GLU A 285 19.91 26.78 11.74
C GLU A 285 19.60 27.81 12.85
N PRO A 286 18.75 27.43 13.83
CA PRO A 286 19.04 27.82 15.21
C PRO A 286 19.07 26.64 16.19
N ALA A 287 20.06 26.70 17.08
CA ALA A 287 20.34 25.83 18.22
C ALA A 287 19.31 25.98 19.37
N PRO A 288 19.31 25.06 20.37
CA PRO A 288 18.18 24.81 21.27
C PRO A 288 18.24 25.61 22.59
N SER A 289 17.09 25.80 23.24
CA SER A 289 17.02 26.29 24.64
C SER A 289 16.09 25.42 25.48
N ALA A 290 16.57 25.15 26.69
CA ALA A 290 16.12 24.19 27.69
C ALA A 290 15.04 24.71 28.66
N GLU A 291 14.39 23.75 29.35
CA GLU A 291 13.97 23.73 30.78
C GLU A 291 12.95 24.80 31.29
N GLU A 292 11.96 24.55 32.15
CA GLU A 292 11.75 23.55 33.23
C GLU A 292 10.25 23.65 33.77
N PRO A 293 9.79 22.95 34.85
CA PRO A 293 8.49 22.27 34.93
C PRO A 293 7.48 22.90 35.91
N ILE A 294 6.20 22.48 35.90
CA ILE A 294 5.25 22.76 36.99
C ILE A 294 4.34 21.56 37.30
N THR A 295 4.05 21.48 38.60
CA THR A 295 3.59 20.42 39.51
C THR A 295 2.16 19.88 39.39
N VAL A 296 2.02 18.67 39.93
CA VAL A 296 0.82 17.86 40.24
C VAL A 296 -0.17 18.56 41.18
N ALA A 297 -1.47 18.36 40.95
CA ALA A 297 -2.51 18.34 41.99
C ALA A 297 -3.61 17.32 41.62
N ASP A 298 -4.10 16.65 42.65
CA ASP A 298 -4.85 15.38 42.66
C ASP A 298 -6.37 15.59 42.82
N GLU A 299 -7.16 14.79 42.09
CA GLU A 299 -8.56 14.30 42.26
C GLU A 299 -9.77 15.21 42.63
N PRO A 300 -11.07 14.75 42.49
CA PRO A 300 -11.61 13.53 41.86
C PRO A 300 -12.84 13.75 40.91
N ALA A 301 -13.30 12.63 40.31
CA ALA A 301 -14.45 12.45 39.41
C ALA A 301 -15.85 12.77 40.00
N PRO A 302 -16.90 12.80 39.14
CA PRO A 302 -17.87 11.70 39.26
C PRO A 302 -18.38 11.10 37.92
N SER A 303 -18.80 9.85 38.08
CA SER A 303 -19.46 8.92 37.16
C SER A 303 -20.82 9.40 36.64
N ALA A 304 -21.13 9.05 35.38
CA ALA A 304 -22.48 8.75 34.93
C ALA A 304 -22.42 7.82 33.69
N GLU A 305 -22.74 6.55 33.90
CA GLU A 305 -23.03 5.56 32.86
C GLU A 305 -24.48 5.73 32.38
N GLU A 306 -24.70 5.69 31.06
CA GLU A 306 -25.99 5.26 30.49
C GLU A 306 -25.73 4.24 29.36
N PRO A 307 -26.47 3.11 29.33
CA PRO A 307 -26.25 2.05 28.36
C PRO A 307 -27.00 2.32 27.06
N ILE A 308 -26.29 2.32 25.92
CA ILE A 308 -26.92 2.28 24.60
C ILE A 308 -27.03 0.82 24.16
N THR A 309 -28.27 0.36 24.02
CA THR A 309 -28.65 -0.96 23.53
C THR A 309 -28.33 -1.09 22.05
N VAL A 310 -27.45 -2.04 21.70
CA VAL A 310 -27.20 -2.44 20.31
C VAL A 310 -28.19 -3.53 19.95
N ALA A 311 -29.15 -3.19 19.10
CA ALA A 311 -30.00 -4.18 18.43
C ALA A 311 -29.16 -4.90 17.36
N GLU A 312 -29.01 -6.20 17.56
CA GLU A 312 -28.37 -7.14 16.66
C GLU A 312 -29.35 -7.47 15.52
N GLU A 313 -28.97 -7.16 14.29
CA GLU A 313 -29.63 -7.69 13.08
C GLU A 313 -28.56 -8.33 12.19
N PRO A 314 -28.75 -9.60 11.74
CA PRO A 314 -27.69 -10.39 11.14
C PRO A 314 -27.40 -10.02 9.69
N ALA A 315 -26.13 -10.05 9.33
CA ALA A 315 -25.63 -9.89 7.97
C ALA A 315 -25.95 -11.11 7.09
N PRO A 316 -26.14 -10.87 5.78
CA PRO A 316 -25.33 -11.61 4.82
C PRO A 316 -24.74 -10.67 3.76
N PHE A 317 -23.45 -10.85 3.44
CA PHE A 317 -22.87 -10.30 2.22
C PHE A 317 -22.11 -11.40 1.48
N ALA A 318 -22.66 -11.76 0.32
CA ALA A 318 -21.91 -12.35 -0.77
C ALA A 318 -21.48 -11.19 -1.68
N GLU A 319 -20.18 -10.97 -1.82
CA GLU A 319 -19.64 -10.06 -2.81
C GLU A 319 -19.92 -10.59 -4.21
N VAL A 320 -20.48 -9.71 -5.04
CA VAL A 320 -20.90 -10.02 -6.41
C VAL A 320 -19.66 -9.97 -7.30
N GLU A 321 -18.94 -11.09 -7.38
CA GLU A 321 -17.94 -11.34 -8.41
C GLU A 321 -18.54 -12.27 -9.47
N GLU A 322 -18.98 -11.70 -10.60
CA GLU A 322 -19.38 -12.48 -11.75
C GLU A 322 -18.29 -12.46 -12.84
N VAL A 323 -18.01 -13.68 -13.29
CA VAL A 323 -16.94 -14.15 -14.14
C VAL A 323 -17.30 -13.92 -15.61
N ALA A 324 -16.31 -13.58 -16.45
CA ALA A 324 -16.40 -13.82 -17.88
C ALA A 324 -15.08 -14.40 -18.39
N SER A 325 -15.02 -15.71 -18.57
CA SER A 325 -13.94 -16.41 -19.30
C SER A 325 -14.53 -17.17 -20.49
N GLY A 326 -14.12 -16.80 -21.70
CA GLY A 326 -14.31 -17.59 -22.92
C GLY A 326 -12.95 -18.06 -23.45
N ALA A 327 -12.84 -19.36 -23.77
CA ALA A 327 -11.69 -20.01 -24.40
C ALA A 327 -11.39 -19.42 -25.80
N THR A 328 -10.22 -19.56 -26.46
CA THR A 328 -9.29 -20.69 -26.59
C THR A 328 -7.99 -20.22 -27.27
N GLU A 329 -6.98 -21.09 -27.21
CA GLU A 329 -5.79 -21.24 -28.07
C GLU A 329 -4.44 -20.58 -27.68
N VAL A 330 -3.46 -21.47 -27.72
CA VAL A 330 -2.09 -21.43 -27.20
C VAL A 330 -1.20 -20.48 -27.99
N ASN A 331 -0.42 -19.65 -27.29
CA ASN A 331 0.91 -19.27 -27.74
C ASN A 331 1.81 -18.89 -26.55
N ASN A 332 3.01 -19.44 -26.59
CA ASN A 332 4.10 -19.35 -25.62
C ASN A 332 4.63 -17.91 -25.56
N LEU A 333 4.57 -17.21 -24.41
CA LEU A 333 5.41 -16.03 -24.13
C LEU A 333 5.48 -15.70 -22.63
N SER A 334 6.65 -15.17 -22.27
CA SER A 334 7.31 -15.01 -20.96
C SER A 334 6.55 -14.25 -19.87
N VAL A 335 6.66 -14.75 -18.64
CA VAL A 335 6.46 -14.00 -17.38
C VAL A 335 7.51 -12.89 -17.31
N VAL A 336 7.08 -11.67 -17.01
CA VAL A 336 7.98 -10.53 -16.84
C VAL A 336 8.17 -10.31 -15.35
N ASP A 337 9.30 -10.75 -14.82
CA ASP A 337 9.71 -10.39 -13.46
C ASP A 337 10.13 -8.91 -13.48
N VAL A 338 9.45 -8.08 -12.70
CA VAL A 338 9.85 -6.68 -12.51
C VAL A 338 10.50 -6.58 -11.12
N PRO A 339 11.84 -6.59 -11.03
CA PRO A 339 12.52 -6.23 -9.81
C PRO A 339 12.40 -4.71 -9.62
N ILE A 340 11.76 -4.27 -8.54
CA ILE A 340 11.91 -2.90 -8.07
C ILE A 340 13.26 -2.84 -7.34
N SER A 341 14.30 -2.37 -8.04
CA SER A 341 15.66 -2.28 -7.50
C SER A 341 15.80 -1.04 -6.61
N ARG A 342 16.27 -1.26 -5.37
CA ARG A 342 16.87 -0.25 -4.48
C ARG A 342 18.13 0.34 -5.14
N LYS A 343 18.04 1.60 -5.60
CA LYS A 343 19.10 2.62 -5.68
C LYS A 343 18.32 3.95 -5.66
N ASP A 344 18.39 4.81 -4.65
CA ASP A 344 19.55 5.36 -3.97
C ASP A 344 19.24 5.53 -2.47
N ALA A 345 20.11 5.00 -1.61
CA ALA A 345 20.17 5.36 -0.21
C ALA A 345 21.59 5.86 0.05
N ASP A 346 21.67 7.17 0.30
CA ASP A 346 22.77 7.96 0.86
C ASP A 346 24.13 7.27 0.98
N GLU A 347 24.99 7.54 -0.01
CA GLU A 347 26.43 7.43 0.15
C GLU A 347 26.92 8.65 0.97
N LEU A 348 26.94 8.50 2.30
CA LEU A 348 27.63 9.45 3.18
C LEU A 348 29.15 9.39 2.91
N PRO A 349 29.84 10.54 2.79
CA PRO A 349 31.28 10.54 2.60
C PRO A 349 32.02 10.03 3.86
N PRO A 350 33.17 9.36 3.70
CA PRO A 350 33.93 8.85 4.84
C PRO A 350 34.48 10.01 5.70
N PRO A 351 34.51 9.86 7.04
CA PRO A 351 35.09 10.87 7.92
C PRO A 351 36.62 10.98 7.73
N PRO A 352 37.22 12.14 8.01
CA PRO A 352 38.64 12.38 7.79
C PRO A 352 39.52 11.58 8.76
N GLU A 353 40.65 11.11 8.24
CA GLU A 353 41.71 10.45 8.99
C GLU A 353 42.37 11.42 9.98
N ASP A 354 42.36 11.07 11.27
CA ASP A 354 43.27 11.65 12.25
C ASP A 354 44.30 10.61 12.68
N THR A 355 45.56 10.94 12.39
CA THR A 355 46.74 10.20 12.80
C THR A 355 47.13 10.48 14.24
N ALA A 356 47.52 9.40 14.93
CA ALA A 356 48.63 9.29 15.90
C ALA A 356 48.32 9.03 17.39
N SER A 357 49.10 8.06 17.88
CA SER A 357 49.45 7.65 19.25
C SER A 357 48.47 6.66 19.90
N GLY A 358 48.86 5.48 20.36
CA GLY A 358 50.17 4.97 20.77
C GLY A 358 50.02 4.42 22.19
N GLY A 359 49.97 3.10 22.36
CA GLY A 359 49.80 2.51 23.70
C GLY A 359 49.54 1.01 23.70
N SER A 360 50.61 0.24 23.90
CA SER A 360 50.72 -1.21 24.12
C SER A 360 50.13 -1.71 25.45
N SER A 361 49.55 -2.92 25.48
CA SER A 361 50.07 -4.09 26.26
C SER A 361 49.09 -5.27 26.33
N GLU A 362 49.61 -6.47 26.04
CA GLU A 362 49.50 -7.75 26.79
C GLU A 362 48.09 -8.36 27.07
N ASN A 363 47.74 -9.51 26.48
CA ASN A 363 48.01 -10.92 26.86
C ASN A 363 46.93 -11.56 27.78
N GLU A 364 46.25 -12.59 27.25
CA GLU A 364 45.55 -13.79 27.79
C GLU A 364 45.44 -14.08 29.32
N PRO A 365 44.68 -15.11 29.80
CA PRO A 365 43.55 -15.88 29.24
C PRO A 365 42.39 -16.14 30.25
N ALA A 366 41.41 -16.97 29.83
CA ALA A 366 40.28 -17.51 30.60
C ALA A 366 40.65 -18.37 31.84
N PRO A 367 39.65 -18.66 32.71
CA PRO A 367 39.55 -19.99 33.27
C PRO A 367 38.14 -20.61 33.21
N THR A 368 38.19 -21.91 33.46
CA THR A 368 37.22 -22.99 33.24
C THR A 368 36.26 -23.25 34.41
N SER A 369 35.27 -24.11 34.10
CA SER A 369 34.74 -25.26 34.88
C SER A 369 33.63 -25.09 35.93
N GLU A 370 32.62 -25.96 35.73
CA GLU A 370 31.75 -26.65 36.70
C GLU A 370 30.70 -25.79 37.45
N GLU A 371 29.44 -26.19 37.61
CA GLU A 371 28.94 -27.47 38.12
C GLU A 371 27.44 -27.66 37.79
N ILE A 372 27.03 -28.91 37.56
CA ILE A 372 25.66 -29.37 37.24
C ILE A 372 24.98 -29.86 38.53
N LEU A 373 23.67 -29.60 38.73
CA LEU A 373 22.60 -30.45 39.32
C LEU A 373 21.50 -29.60 40.05
N PRO A 374 20.30 -30.14 40.40
CA PRO A 374 19.08 -30.25 39.59
C PRO A 374 17.86 -29.50 40.23
N PRO A 375 16.66 -29.46 39.61
CA PRO A 375 15.53 -28.70 40.15
C PRO A 375 14.75 -29.42 41.26
N PRO A 376 14.14 -28.69 42.22
CA PRO A 376 13.23 -29.26 43.22
C PRO A 376 11.80 -29.51 42.67
N PRO A 377 11.01 -30.38 43.32
CA PRO A 377 9.83 -31.03 42.74
C PRO A 377 8.56 -30.18 42.79
N ARG A 378 7.62 -30.53 41.90
CA ARG A 378 6.23 -30.04 41.89
C ARG A 378 5.45 -30.58 43.08
N THR A 379 4.66 -29.70 43.70
CA THR A 379 3.41 -30.02 44.42
C THR A 379 2.37 -29.02 44.01
#